data_AF-A0A3N1UI63-F1
#
_entry.id   AF-A0A3N1UI63-F1
#
_cell.length_a   1.000
_cell.length_b   1.000
_cell.length_c   1.000
_cell.angle_alpha   90.00
_cell.angle_beta   90.00
_cell.angle_gamma   90.00
#
_symmetry.space_group_name_H-M   'P 1'
#
loop_
_entity.id
_entity.type
_entity.pdbx_description
1 polymer ?
#
loop_
_entity_poly.entity_id
_entity_poly.type
_entity_poly.pdbx_seq_one_letter_code
_entity_poly.pdbx_strand_id
1 'polypeptide(L)'
;MALVDINFADELEQFGAPKTLECFHCGTCAAICPLIDQHFPRQMIRYAQIGAKDRILERGAELWRCLHCGLCTQTCPREADPGEVILALRRYVLHHWRSSDHV
;
A
#
# COMPACT_ATOMS: atom_id res chain seq x y z
N MET A 1 -12.24 12.62 8.60
CA MET A 1 -11.81 11.53 9.50
C MET A 1 -11.86 10.25 8.68
N ALA A 2 -10.83 9.42 8.67
CA ALA A 2 -10.84 8.20 7.84
C ALA A 2 -11.72 7.14 8.50
N LEU A 3 -12.58 6.47 7.73
CA LEU A 3 -13.31 5.30 8.18
C LEU A 3 -12.34 4.11 8.26
N VAL A 4 -12.44 3.31 9.32
CA VAL A 4 -11.63 2.10 9.53
C VAL A 4 -12.43 0.89 9.05
N ASP A 5 -11.81 0.05 8.23
CA ASP A 5 -12.40 -1.21 7.73
C ASP A 5 -11.44 -2.36 8.02
N ILE A 6 -11.78 -3.17 9.02
CA ILE A 6 -10.94 -4.28 9.48
C ILE A 6 -10.86 -5.44 8.47
N ASN A 7 -11.78 -5.51 7.51
CA ASN A 7 -11.83 -6.59 6.52
C ASN A 7 -11.09 -6.22 5.22
N PHE A 8 -10.56 -5.00 5.12
CA PHE A 8 -9.92 -4.55 3.88
C PHE A 8 -8.63 -5.30 3.55
N ALA A 9 -7.92 -5.81 4.55
CA ALA A 9 -6.73 -6.62 4.31
C ALA A 9 -7.08 -7.92 3.56
N ASP A 10 -8.22 -8.54 3.90
CA ASP A 10 -8.72 -9.75 3.23
C ASP A 10 -9.16 -9.45 1.80
N GLU A 11 -9.77 -8.28 1.57
CA GLU A 11 -10.11 -7.79 0.23
C GLU A 11 -8.83 -7.58 -0.63
N LEU A 12 -7.77 -7.04 -0.04
CA LEU A 12 -6.49 -6.80 -0.70
C LEU A 12 -5.75 -8.09 -1.13
N GLU A 13 -6.05 -9.24 -0.53
CA GLU A 13 -5.50 -10.52 -0.98
C GLU A 13 -5.91 -10.82 -2.44
N GLN A 14 -7.13 -10.44 -2.81
CA GLN A 14 -7.65 -10.59 -4.18
C GLN A 14 -6.87 -9.73 -5.19
N PHE A 15 -6.25 -8.65 -4.72
CA PHE A 15 -5.38 -7.79 -5.50
C PHE A 15 -3.90 -8.21 -5.47
N GLY A 16 -3.56 -9.28 -4.73
CA GLY A 16 -2.22 -9.86 -4.67
C GLY A 16 -1.41 -9.51 -3.42
N ALA A 17 -2.03 -9.01 -2.34
CA ALA A 17 -1.32 -8.65 -1.11
C ALA A 17 -1.73 -9.47 0.14
N PRO A 18 -1.49 -10.81 0.15
CA PRO A 18 -1.89 -11.70 1.25
C PRO A 18 -1.18 -11.42 2.58
N LYS A 19 -0.07 -10.68 2.56
CA LYS A 19 0.79 -10.45 3.74
C LYS A 19 0.62 -9.08 4.37
N THR A 20 -0.43 -8.34 4.00
CA THR A 20 -0.66 -6.95 4.45
C THR A 20 -0.60 -6.81 5.98
N LEU A 21 -1.18 -7.76 6.72
CA LEU A 21 -1.23 -7.74 8.19
C LEU A 21 0.08 -8.14 8.88
N GLU A 22 1.06 -8.69 8.15
CA GLU A 22 2.34 -9.12 8.74
C GLU A 22 3.26 -7.92 9.08
N CYS A 23 3.01 -6.75 8.49
CA CYS A 23 3.79 -5.54 8.72
C CYS A 23 3.54 -4.99 10.14
N PHE A 24 4.62 -4.65 10.84
CA PHE A 24 4.60 -4.07 12.20
C PHE A 24 5.13 -2.63 12.23
N HIS A 25 5.25 -2.00 11.06
CA HIS A 25 5.64 -0.59 10.89
C HIS A 25 7.05 -0.17 11.37
N CYS A 26 8.05 -1.05 11.32
CA CYS A 26 9.45 -0.68 11.65
C CYS A 26 10.05 0.43 10.78
N GLY A 27 9.60 0.57 9.53
CA GLY A 27 10.06 1.63 8.62
C GLY A 27 11.31 1.36 7.81
N THR A 28 11.88 0.16 7.84
CA THR A 28 13.00 -0.24 6.95
C THR A 28 12.71 0.05 5.48
N CYS A 29 11.48 -0.25 5.03
CA CYS A 29 11.05 0.00 3.65
C CYS A 29 11.07 1.49 3.26
N ALA A 30 10.79 2.40 4.20
CA ALA A 30 10.84 3.84 3.98
C ALA A 30 12.31 4.31 3.93
N ALA A 31 13.16 3.81 4.84
CA ALA A 31 14.57 4.19 4.89
C ALA A 31 15.37 3.75 3.66
N ILE A 32 15.03 2.61 3.05
CA ILE A 32 15.77 2.05 1.90
C ILE A 32 15.26 2.54 0.54
N CYS A 33 14.06 3.15 0.48
CA CYS A 33 13.46 3.52 -0.79
C CYS A 33 14.16 4.77 -1.38
N PRO A 34 14.76 4.70 -2.58
CA PRO A 34 15.40 5.86 -3.19
C PRO A 34 14.40 6.92 -3.70
N LEU A 35 13.11 6.58 -3.73
CA LEU A 35 12.01 7.41 -4.22
C LEU A 35 11.05 7.81 -3.10
N ILE A 36 11.50 7.72 -1.85
CA ILE A 36 10.68 8.09 -0.70
C ILE A 36 10.15 9.51 -0.85
N ASP A 37 8.85 9.65 -0.59
CA ASP A 37 8.19 10.93 -0.38
C ASP A 37 7.45 10.84 0.96
N GLN A 38 7.76 11.77 1.89
CA GLN A 38 7.29 11.79 3.27
C GLN A 38 7.46 10.45 4.04
N HIS A 39 6.46 9.57 3.96
CA HIS A 39 6.38 8.30 4.69
C HIS A 39 6.04 7.12 3.77
N PHE A 40 6.10 7.31 2.45
CA PHE A 40 5.97 6.24 1.47
C PHE A 40 7.14 5.24 1.57
N PRO A 41 6.93 3.91 1.45
CA PRO A 41 5.66 3.19 1.28
C PRO A 41 4.94 2.85 2.60
N ARG A 42 5.59 3.02 3.76
CA ARG A 42 5.10 2.59 5.08
C ARG A 42 3.71 3.12 5.42
N GLN A 43 3.40 4.36 5.05
CA GLN A 43 2.12 4.98 5.33
C GLN A 43 0.97 4.36 4.52
N MET A 44 1.20 4.02 3.25
CA MET A 44 0.18 3.35 2.44
C MET A 44 -0.11 1.94 2.98
N ILE A 45 0.91 1.24 3.45
CA ILE A 45 0.74 -0.05 4.14
C ILE A 45 -0.08 0.13 5.42
N ARG A 46 0.10 1.23 6.17
CA ARG A 46 -0.71 1.51 7.36
C ARG A 46 -2.17 1.68 7.00
N TYR A 47 -2.45 2.45 5.95
CA TYR A 47 -3.81 2.64 5.48
C TYR A 47 -4.45 1.33 5.01
N ALA A 48 -3.68 0.46 4.36
CA ALA A 48 -4.12 -0.88 4.00
C ALA A 48 -4.50 -1.72 5.23
N GLN A 49 -3.66 -1.74 6.28
CA GLN A 49 -3.94 -2.52 7.48
C GLN A 49 -5.17 -2.07 8.28
N ILE A 50 -5.47 -0.77 8.28
CA ILE A 50 -6.63 -0.22 9.01
C ILE A 50 -7.84 0.00 8.10
N GLY A 51 -7.76 -0.38 6.82
CA GLY A 51 -8.84 -0.16 5.86
C GLY A 51 -9.22 1.30 5.64
N ALA A 52 -8.27 2.23 5.71
CA ALA A 52 -8.50 3.64 5.43
C ALA A 52 -8.61 3.90 3.91
N LYS A 53 -9.63 3.30 3.28
CA LYS A 53 -9.89 3.31 1.83
C LYS A 53 -9.92 4.73 1.26
N ASP A 54 -10.61 5.66 1.93
CA ASP A 54 -10.69 7.07 1.52
C ASP A 54 -9.29 7.70 1.40
N ARG A 55 -8.40 7.43 2.36
CA ARG A 55 -7.02 7.96 2.36
C ARG A 55 -6.17 7.35 1.25
N ILE A 56 -6.41 6.08 0.93
CA ILE A 56 -5.73 5.39 -0.17
C ILE A 56 -6.14 6.00 -1.50
N LEU A 57 -7.43 6.26 -1.71
CA LEU A 57 -7.96 6.87 -2.93
C LEU A 57 -7.52 8.33 -3.07
N GLU A 58 -7.64 9.14 -2.00
CA GLU A 58 -7.18 10.54 -1.96
C GLU A 58 -5.69 10.68 -2.34
N ARG A 59 -4.86 9.72 -1.94
CA ARG A 59 -3.41 9.73 -2.15
C ARG A 59 -2.96 8.74 -3.22
N GLY A 60 -3.89 8.24 -4.03
CA GLY A 60 -3.64 7.18 -5.00
C GLY A 60 -2.45 7.49 -5.90
N ALA A 61 -2.34 8.73 -6.39
CA ALA A 61 -1.26 9.18 -7.27
C ALA A 61 0.16 8.90 -6.72
N GLU A 62 0.36 8.87 -5.40
CA GLU A 62 1.66 8.55 -4.78
C GLU A 62 2.12 7.13 -5.08
N LEU A 63 1.17 6.19 -5.28
CA LEU A 63 1.49 4.81 -5.60
C LEU A 63 2.31 4.70 -6.88
N TRP A 64 2.15 5.63 -7.84
CA TRP A 64 2.87 5.65 -9.12
C TRP A 64 4.33 6.08 -9.02
N ARG A 65 4.78 6.58 -7.86
CA ARG A 65 6.21 6.81 -7.59
C ARG A 65 7.02 5.51 -7.46
N CYS A 66 6.37 4.40 -7.12
CA CYS A 66 7.05 3.11 -6.96
C CYS A 66 7.57 2.56 -8.30
N LEU A 67 8.89 2.45 -8.49
CA LEU A 67 9.42 1.74 -9.66
C LEU A 67 9.42 0.21 -9.50
N HIS A 68 8.88 -0.30 -8.40
CA HIS A 68 8.82 -1.73 -8.08
C HIS A 68 10.20 -2.41 -8.17
N CYS A 69 11.24 -1.75 -7.64
CA CYS A 69 12.62 -2.25 -7.66
C CYS A 69 12.90 -3.38 -6.66
N GLY A 70 11.97 -3.69 -5.75
CA GLY A 70 12.06 -4.83 -4.81
C GLY A 70 12.93 -4.62 -3.56
N LEU A 71 13.66 -3.50 -3.42
CA LEU A 71 14.53 -3.26 -2.25
C LEU A 71 13.79 -3.37 -0.91
N CYS A 72 12.58 -2.82 -0.82
CA CYS A 72 11.77 -2.87 0.39
C CYS A 72 11.28 -4.27 0.75
N THR A 73 11.06 -5.14 -0.23
CA THR A 73 10.69 -6.54 -0.04
C THR A 73 11.90 -7.34 0.45
N GLN A 74 13.05 -7.20 -0.21
CA GLN A 74 14.29 -7.92 0.15
C GLN A 74 14.79 -7.59 1.57
N THR A 75 14.56 -6.36 2.04
CA THR A 75 15.03 -5.89 3.34
C THR A 75 14.00 -6.00 4.46
N CYS A 76 12.78 -6.49 4.17
CA CYS A 76 11.72 -6.54 5.17
C CYS A 76 12.01 -7.63 6.22
N PRO A 77 12.19 -7.28 7.52
CA PRO A 77 12.53 -8.26 8.55
C PRO A 77 11.36 -9.17 8.95
N ARG A 78 10.15 -8.86 8.48
CA ARG A 78 8.94 -9.68 8.69
C ARG A 78 8.50 -10.43 7.44
N GLU A 79 9.22 -10.26 6.32
CA GLU A 79 8.87 -10.86 5.03
C GLU A 79 7.44 -10.50 4.56
N ALA A 80 6.93 -9.34 4.99
CA ALA A 80 5.57 -8.84 4.77
C ALA A 80 5.32 -8.26 3.36
N ASP A 81 6.29 -8.45 2.46
CA ASP A 81 6.29 -7.99 1.06
C ASP A 81 5.70 -6.58 0.80
N PRO A 82 6.34 -5.50 1.29
CA PRO A 82 5.91 -4.13 1.03
C PRO A 82 5.73 -3.80 -0.46
N GLY A 83 6.53 -4.41 -1.34
CA GLY A 83 6.46 -4.21 -2.78
C GLY A 83 5.13 -4.68 -3.37
N GLU A 84 4.69 -5.88 -3.00
CA GLU A 84 3.39 -6.43 -3.42
C GLU A 84 2.22 -5.68 -2.81
N VAL A 85 2.30 -5.23 -1.55
CA VAL A 85 1.24 -4.39 -0.95
C VAL A 85 1.03 -3.11 -1.76
N ILE A 86 2.11 -2.43 -2.17
CA ILE A 86 2.00 -1.23 -3.01
C ILE A 86 1.43 -1.55 -4.40
N LEU A 87 1.83 -2.67 -5.00
CA LEU A 87 1.31 -3.09 -6.31
C LEU A 87 -0.17 -3.44 -6.24
N ALA A 88 -0.61 -4.13 -5.19
CA ALA A 88 -2.02 -4.43 -4.94
C ALA A 88 -2.84 -3.16 -4.75
N LEU A 89 -2.33 -2.17 -3.99
CA LEU A 89 -2.98 -0.87 -3.85
C LEU A 89 -3.11 -0.14 -5.20
N ARG A 90 -2.14 -0.25 -6.13
CA ARG A 90 -2.29 0.31 -7.48
C ARG A 90 -3.47 -0.32 -8.22
N ARG A 91 -3.61 -1.64 -8.14
CA ARG A 91 -4.70 -2.38 -8.79
C ARG A 91 -6.05 -1.99 -8.17
N TYR A 92 -6.12 -1.90 -6.84
CA TYR A 92 -7.28 -1.44 -6.10
C TYR A 92 -7.71 -0.03 -6.52
N VAL A 93 -6.79 0.93 -6.51
CA VAL A 93 -7.06 2.33 -6.91
C VAL A 93 -7.50 2.40 -8.37
N LEU A 94 -6.83 1.69 -9.27
CA LEU A 94 -7.20 1.64 -10.69
C LEU A 94 -8.62 1.05 -10.90
N HIS A 95 -8.97 -0.01 -10.16
CA HIS A 95 -10.31 -0.61 -10.21
C HIS A 95 -11.39 0.40 -9.81
N HIS A 96 -11.15 1.18 -8.76
CA HIS A 96 -12.08 2.21 -8.30
C HIS A 96 -12.14 3.44 -9.21
N TRP A 97 -11.01 3.91 -9.73
CA TRP A 97 -10.96 5.02 -10.68
C TRP A 97 -11.59 4.69 -12.03
N ARG A 98 -11.59 3.42 -12.44
CA ARG A 98 -12.33 3.00 -13.65
C ARG A 98 -13.83 2.93 -13.43
N SER A 99 -14.26 2.64 -12.21
CA SER A 99 -15.69 2.50 -11.86
C SER A 99 -16.33 3.83 -11.51
N SER A 100 -15.50 4.82 -11.14
CA SER A 100 -15.91 6.18 -10.82
C SER A 100 -15.43 7.05 -11.98
N ASP A 101 -16.29 7.36 -12.96
CA ASP A 101 -15.97 8.25 -14.09
C ASP A 101 -15.47 9.61 -13.57
N HIS A 102 -14.16 9.73 -13.39
CA HIS A 102 -13.46 10.98 -13.13
C HIS A 102 -13.00 11.55 -14.48
N VAL A 103 -13.95 12.22 -15.16
CA VAL A 103 -13.64 13.34 -16.07
C VAL A 103 -13.53 14.60 -15.24
#